data_AF-A0A936FR81-F1
#
_entry.id   AF-A0A936FR81-F1
#
_cell.length_a   1.000
_cell.length_b   1.000
_cell.length_c   1.000
_cell.angle_alpha   90.00
_cell.angle_beta   90.00
_cell.angle_gamma   90.00
#
_symmetry.space_group_name_H-M   'P 1'
#
loop_
_entity.id
_entity.type
_entity.pdbx_description
1 polymer ?
#
loop_
_entity_poly.entity_id
_entity_poly.type
_entity_poly.pdbx_seq_one_letter_code
_entity_poly.pdbx_strand_id
1 'polypeptide(L)'
;MEKFSENPEAFMKELEGFMGASKNQTLIDEYNDFEKAIKKAVIKPEEMPRIIATANSMYALRMNASSQFLSYLKCLQAVKMAEKGEEKLVELLNVMDGLLADVSKGQDLALKNFLDFATTLYEKNVIFTDNYFNWTASSSKTKMEYADKKPVIHYEKTNLIANRKIDSIQVLDVQGDLFPSINIFKGKNGKVVWRKTNGDVIEATLDTFTIDLRKSGFIASNVKLSYPLFFKTTTLLGKLEDKLVIENKAVEGSYPRFESYEKRIDIKDIGGGADYRGSFKLQGSSVYGYGSKEEGKAQIQIYNDKKAKVYQGYSDLFIIRKGDRIVGEKVQSTLYFDKDSITHPSVGFRYDIQPKELTLERGNNAGDRNPFSNSFHKVNINSDKVSWLINKDTIQINEKKALASAADLKVTFESLKFYDEVDYRKLQGIGSSNPLATLQTVSQSNGRELDAEMLAKEINPKFDEKTCQSLYFELVSKGFVDYDIENHKIYVKDKVFHYADASQKKSDFDNIEIESEFDKSNAIMDLKDPKERDVNSRGEIVGVESKTASCLETNWK
;
A
#
# COMPACT_ATOMS: atom_id res chain seq x y z
N MET A 1 -20.75 60.91 -10.56
CA MET A 1 -21.93 60.43 -9.80
C MET A 1 -21.43 60.04 -8.42
N GLU A 2 -22.15 60.36 -7.35
CA GLU A 2 -21.73 60.01 -5.98
C GLU A 2 -22.26 58.64 -5.53
N LYS A 3 -23.48 58.29 -5.97
CA LYS A 3 -24.11 56.98 -5.85
C LYS A 3 -25.14 56.80 -6.98
N PHE A 4 -25.50 55.57 -7.31
CA PHE A 4 -26.64 55.29 -8.17
C PHE A 4 -27.96 55.64 -7.46
N SER A 5 -28.98 55.96 -8.24
CA SER A 5 -30.35 56.22 -7.79
C SER A 5 -30.96 55.01 -7.08
N GLU A 6 -31.73 55.26 -6.03
CA GLU A 6 -32.49 54.22 -5.31
C GLU A 6 -33.81 53.86 -6.04
N ASN A 7 -34.23 54.68 -7.02
CA ASN A 7 -35.35 54.35 -7.89
C ASN A 7 -34.90 53.34 -8.97
N PRO A 8 -35.56 52.17 -9.11
CA PRO A 8 -35.12 51.12 -10.04
C PRO A 8 -35.01 51.54 -11.52
N GLU A 9 -35.91 52.38 -12.03
CA GLU A 9 -35.87 52.81 -13.44
C GLU A 9 -34.70 53.77 -13.70
N ALA A 10 -34.48 54.71 -12.78
CA ALA A 10 -33.34 55.62 -12.85
C ALA A 10 -32.00 54.88 -12.67
N PHE A 11 -31.95 53.92 -11.73
CA PHE A 11 -30.80 53.05 -11.50
C PHE A 11 -30.38 52.34 -12.79
N MET A 12 -31.32 51.74 -13.53
CA MET A 12 -31.00 51.02 -14.76
C MET A 12 -30.36 51.91 -15.83
N LYS A 13 -30.86 53.15 -16.01
CA LYS A 13 -30.25 54.12 -16.95
C LYS A 13 -28.84 54.52 -16.54
N GLU A 14 -28.60 54.73 -15.25
CA GLU A 14 -27.28 55.06 -14.73
C GLU A 14 -26.31 53.87 -14.83
N LEU A 15 -26.80 52.65 -14.57
CA LEU A 15 -26.04 51.42 -14.72
C LEU A 15 -25.66 51.16 -16.19
N GLU A 16 -26.57 51.43 -17.14
CA GLU A 16 -26.29 51.36 -18.58
C GLU A 16 -25.11 52.26 -18.95
N GLY A 17 -25.16 53.52 -18.53
CA GLY A 17 -24.08 54.49 -18.77
C GLY A 17 -22.76 54.05 -18.13
N PHE A 18 -22.80 53.49 -16.92
CA PHE A 18 -21.63 53.00 -16.21
C PHE A 18 -20.99 51.78 -16.89
N MET A 19 -21.79 50.77 -17.25
CA MET A 19 -21.31 49.55 -17.91
C MET A 19 -20.90 49.81 -19.37
N GLY A 20 -21.57 50.73 -20.05
CA GLY A 20 -21.32 51.09 -21.46
C GLY A 20 -20.19 52.11 -21.68
N ALA A 21 -19.68 52.76 -20.63
CA ALA A 21 -18.72 53.86 -20.73
C ALA A 21 -17.46 53.52 -21.55
N SER A 22 -16.97 52.28 -21.46
CA SER A 22 -15.77 51.83 -22.19
C SER A 22 -16.05 51.27 -23.58
N LYS A 23 -17.32 51.21 -24.02
CA LYS A 23 -17.76 50.54 -25.26
C LYS A 23 -17.30 49.07 -25.38
N ASN A 24 -17.11 48.39 -24.25
CA ASN A 24 -16.74 46.98 -24.23
C ASN A 24 -18.00 46.12 -24.43
N GLN A 25 -18.01 45.30 -25.49
CA GLN A 25 -19.19 44.51 -25.85
C GLN A 25 -19.63 43.56 -24.73
N THR A 26 -18.70 42.93 -24.00
CA THR A 26 -19.03 42.02 -22.89
C THR A 26 -19.79 42.72 -21.77
N LEU A 27 -19.49 43.99 -21.49
CA LEU A 27 -20.20 44.75 -20.44
C LEU A 27 -21.58 45.20 -20.89
N ILE A 28 -21.70 45.57 -22.17
CA ILE A 28 -22.98 45.94 -22.78
C ILE A 28 -23.91 44.72 -22.82
N ASP A 29 -23.39 43.56 -23.23
CA ASP A 29 -24.14 42.30 -23.27
C ASP A 29 -24.61 41.88 -21.88
N GLU A 30 -23.72 41.94 -20.87
CA GLU A 30 -24.08 41.60 -19.49
C GLU A 30 -25.16 42.53 -18.93
N TYR A 31 -25.08 43.84 -19.20
CA TYR A 31 -26.13 44.77 -18.83
C TYR A 31 -27.47 44.42 -19.50
N ASN A 32 -27.46 44.13 -20.80
CA ASN A 32 -28.66 43.76 -21.54
C ASN A 32 -29.30 42.47 -21.01
N ASP A 33 -28.49 41.48 -20.64
CA ASP A 33 -28.97 40.24 -20.03
C ASP A 33 -29.59 40.49 -18.65
N PHE A 34 -28.97 41.33 -17.83
CA PHE A 34 -29.52 41.75 -16.54
C PHE A 34 -30.84 42.53 -16.70
N GLU A 35 -30.90 43.47 -17.64
CA GLU A 35 -32.12 44.23 -17.94
C GLU A 35 -33.26 43.30 -18.40
N LYS A 36 -32.94 42.31 -19.24
CA LYS A 36 -33.86 41.28 -19.69
C LYS A 36 -34.34 40.38 -18.54
N ALA A 37 -33.48 40.07 -17.57
CA ALA A 37 -33.85 39.31 -16.38
C ALA A 37 -34.90 40.06 -15.53
N ILE A 38 -34.76 41.38 -15.38
CA ILE A 38 -35.74 42.24 -14.70
C ILE A 38 -37.05 42.31 -15.50
N LYS A 39 -36.99 42.58 -16.82
CA LYS A 39 -38.18 42.65 -17.70
C LYS A 39 -38.98 41.35 -17.72
N LYS A 40 -38.31 40.21 -17.57
CA LYS A 40 -38.94 38.88 -17.50
C LYS A 40 -39.40 38.49 -16.08
N ALA A 41 -39.25 39.38 -15.10
CA ALA A 41 -39.52 39.11 -13.68
C ALA A 41 -38.75 37.91 -13.13
N VAL A 42 -37.58 37.57 -13.70
CA VAL A 42 -36.63 36.63 -13.10
C VAL A 42 -36.07 37.26 -11.84
N ILE A 43 -35.62 38.53 -11.94
CA ILE A 43 -35.37 39.39 -10.79
C ILE A 43 -36.65 40.17 -10.53
N LYS A 44 -37.18 40.06 -9.32
CA LYS A 44 -38.47 40.65 -8.96
C LYS A 44 -38.30 42.10 -8.50
N PRO A 45 -39.32 42.97 -8.71
CA PRO A 45 -39.26 44.37 -8.28
C PRO A 45 -38.93 44.55 -6.78
N GLU A 46 -39.42 43.67 -5.92
CA GLU A 46 -39.15 43.70 -4.47
C GLU A 46 -37.69 43.37 -4.10
N GLU A 47 -36.92 42.75 -4.99
CA GLU A 47 -35.51 42.41 -4.79
C GLU A 47 -34.58 43.58 -5.16
N MET A 48 -35.05 44.49 -6.04
CA MET A 48 -34.26 45.60 -6.58
C MET A 48 -33.70 46.55 -5.51
N PRO A 49 -34.45 46.98 -4.47
CA PRO A 49 -33.90 47.89 -3.46
C PRO A 49 -32.62 47.35 -2.82
N ARG A 50 -32.56 46.03 -2.55
CA ARG A 50 -31.38 45.41 -1.94
C ARG A 50 -30.23 45.25 -2.93
N ILE A 51 -30.53 44.87 -4.17
CA ILE A 51 -29.55 44.80 -5.26
C ILE A 51 -28.87 46.16 -5.49
N ILE A 52 -29.67 47.25 -5.49
CA ILE A 52 -29.20 48.62 -5.65
C ILE A 52 -28.35 49.05 -4.45
N ALA A 53 -28.75 48.70 -3.22
CA ALA A 53 -27.97 49.00 -2.02
C ALA A 53 -26.57 48.35 -2.05
N THR A 54 -26.48 47.07 -2.46
CA THR A 54 -25.20 46.39 -2.66
C THR A 54 -24.38 47.04 -3.78
N ALA A 55 -25.01 47.38 -4.92
CA ALA A 55 -24.33 48.08 -6.02
C ALA A 55 -23.76 49.45 -5.59
N ASN A 56 -24.50 50.21 -4.80
CA ASN A 56 -24.04 51.49 -4.23
C ASN A 56 -22.87 51.31 -3.26
N SER A 57 -22.90 50.25 -2.45
CA SER A 57 -21.78 49.91 -1.55
C SER A 57 -20.52 49.54 -2.35
N MET A 58 -20.65 48.79 -3.45
CA MET A 58 -19.55 48.50 -4.38
C MET A 58 -19.03 49.78 -5.07
N TYR A 59 -19.93 50.68 -5.49
CA TYR A 59 -19.56 51.94 -6.13
C TYR A 59 -18.80 52.88 -5.19
N ALA A 60 -19.22 52.99 -3.93
CA ALA A 60 -18.56 53.80 -2.91
C ALA A 60 -17.11 53.32 -2.66
N LEU A 61 -16.87 52.02 -2.78
CA LEU A 61 -15.54 51.40 -2.70
C LEU A 61 -14.73 51.51 -4.01
N ARG A 62 -15.23 52.23 -5.01
CA ARG A 62 -14.61 52.46 -6.33
C ARG A 62 -14.35 51.19 -7.13
N MET A 63 -15.21 50.19 -6.98
CA MET A 63 -15.14 48.95 -7.76
C MET A 63 -15.42 49.20 -9.24
N ASN A 64 -14.75 48.45 -10.12
CA ASN A 64 -14.77 48.73 -11.55
C ASN A 64 -15.93 48.01 -12.28
N ALA A 65 -16.36 48.60 -13.40
CA ALA A 65 -17.37 48.00 -14.28
C ALA A 65 -16.89 46.65 -14.85
N SER A 66 -15.67 46.63 -15.39
CA SER A 66 -15.12 45.52 -16.18
C SER A 66 -14.75 44.26 -15.39
N SER A 67 -14.72 44.32 -14.06
CA SER A 67 -14.37 43.19 -13.20
C SER A 67 -15.40 42.95 -12.11
N GLN A 68 -15.55 43.81 -11.10
CA GLN A 68 -16.44 43.49 -9.98
C GLN A 68 -17.93 43.59 -10.34
N PHE A 69 -18.35 44.65 -11.02
CA PHE A 69 -19.76 44.79 -11.42
C PHE A 69 -20.16 43.74 -12.45
N LEU A 70 -19.30 43.43 -13.41
CA LEU A 70 -19.51 42.32 -14.33
C LEU A 70 -19.74 40.99 -13.59
N SER A 71 -18.86 40.64 -12.63
CA SER A 71 -19.03 39.42 -11.82
C SER A 71 -20.29 39.45 -10.95
N TYR A 72 -20.68 40.63 -10.44
CA TYR A 72 -21.87 40.80 -9.62
C TYR A 72 -23.15 40.55 -10.41
N LEU A 73 -23.30 41.17 -11.59
CA LEU A 73 -24.49 40.97 -12.44
C LEU A 73 -24.62 39.51 -12.89
N LYS A 74 -23.51 38.88 -13.29
CA LYS A 74 -23.49 37.43 -13.63
C LYS A 74 -23.96 36.57 -12.48
N CYS A 75 -23.44 36.84 -11.28
CA CYS A 75 -23.76 36.07 -10.09
C CYS A 75 -25.23 36.18 -9.70
N LEU A 76 -25.82 37.39 -9.77
CA LEU A 76 -27.25 37.60 -9.52
C LEU A 76 -28.12 36.74 -10.44
N GLN A 77 -27.79 36.71 -11.73
CA GLN A 77 -28.51 35.91 -12.72
C GLN A 77 -28.37 34.41 -12.45
N ALA A 78 -27.14 33.93 -12.23
CA ALA A 78 -26.86 32.52 -11.94
C ALA A 78 -27.59 32.03 -10.69
N VAL A 79 -27.58 32.82 -9.62
CA VAL A 79 -28.28 32.50 -8.37
C VAL A 79 -29.79 32.43 -8.57
N LYS A 80 -30.37 33.35 -9.33
CA LYS A 80 -31.81 33.39 -9.56
C LYS A 80 -32.31 32.26 -10.45
N MET A 81 -31.46 31.72 -11.32
CA MET A 81 -31.77 30.53 -12.11
C MET A 81 -31.62 29.22 -11.32
N ALA A 82 -31.02 29.24 -10.12
CA ALA A 82 -30.85 28.06 -9.29
C ALA A 82 -32.17 27.62 -8.61
N GLU A 83 -32.20 26.38 -8.14
CA GLU A 83 -33.27 25.88 -7.28
C GLU A 83 -33.39 26.76 -6.02
N LYS A 84 -34.62 27.18 -5.67
CA LYS A 84 -34.88 28.13 -4.59
C LYS A 84 -34.13 29.46 -4.76
N GLY A 85 -33.98 29.94 -6.00
CA GLY A 85 -33.21 31.14 -6.34
C GLY A 85 -33.55 32.41 -5.54
N GLU A 86 -34.79 32.58 -5.07
CA GLU A 86 -35.18 33.68 -4.16
C GLU A 86 -34.47 33.59 -2.81
N GLU A 87 -34.52 32.43 -2.15
CA GLU A 87 -33.80 32.17 -0.90
C GLU A 87 -32.29 32.35 -1.12
N LYS A 88 -31.77 31.85 -2.24
CA LYS A 88 -30.34 31.93 -2.59
C LYS A 88 -29.87 33.35 -2.88
N LEU A 89 -30.71 34.19 -3.47
CA LEU A 89 -30.39 35.60 -3.66
C LEU A 89 -30.28 36.30 -2.30
N VAL A 90 -31.19 36.04 -1.37
CA VAL A 90 -31.13 36.60 -0.02
C VAL A 90 -29.84 36.17 0.69
N GLU A 91 -29.48 34.88 0.62
CA GLU A 91 -28.22 34.36 1.16
C GLU A 91 -27.00 35.06 0.54
N LEU A 92 -26.94 35.19 -0.80
CA LEU A 92 -25.86 35.90 -1.50
C LEU A 92 -25.74 37.35 -1.01
N LEU A 93 -26.84 38.09 -0.98
CA LEU A 93 -26.83 39.51 -0.59
C LEU A 93 -26.42 39.68 0.88
N ASN A 94 -26.83 38.78 1.80
CA ASN A 94 -26.33 38.77 3.18
C ASN A 94 -24.80 38.57 3.24
N VAL A 95 -24.25 37.69 2.41
CA VAL A 95 -22.80 37.48 2.33
C VAL A 95 -22.09 38.67 1.74
N MET A 96 -22.67 39.31 0.73
CA MET A 96 -22.15 40.54 0.14
C MET A 96 -22.11 41.68 1.17
N ASP A 97 -23.14 41.83 2.00
CA ASP A 97 -23.18 42.84 3.06
C ASP A 97 -21.99 42.67 4.03
N GLY A 98 -21.73 41.43 4.46
CA GLY A 98 -20.60 41.11 5.33
C GLY A 98 -19.24 41.33 4.65
N LEU A 99 -19.08 40.86 3.41
CA LEU A 99 -17.84 41.04 2.65
C LEU A 99 -17.54 42.52 2.44
N LEU A 100 -18.51 43.32 2.00
CA LEU A 100 -18.32 44.75 1.72
C LEU A 100 -18.02 45.56 2.98
N ALA A 101 -18.56 45.16 4.14
CA ALA A 101 -18.25 45.78 5.43
C ALA A 101 -16.80 45.52 5.90
N ASP A 102 -16.27 44.34 5.59
CA ASP A 102 -14.91 43.93 5.97
C ASP A 102 -13.84 44.22 4.88
N VAL A 103 -14.24 44.66 3.69
CA VAL A 103 -13.32 45.00 2.59
C VAL A 103 -12.47 46.22 2.95
N SER A 104 -11.15 45.99 3.05
CA SER A 104 -10.17 47.07 3.10
C SER A 104 -9.74 47.53 1.70
N LYS A 105 -9.15 48.74 1.59
CA LYS A 105 -8.60 49.25 0.33
C LYS A 105 -7.60 48.26 -0.28
N GLY A 106 -7.93 47.70 -1.45
CA GLY A 106 -7.08 46.73 -2.17
C GLY A 106 -7.54 45.26 -2.08
N GLN A 107 -8.69 44.96 -1.46
CA GLN A 107 -9.28 43.62 -1.37
C GLN A 107 -10.49 43.38 -2.30
N ASP A 108 -10.69 44.23 -3.30
CA ASP A 108 -11.75 44.12 -4.32
C ASP A 108 -11.62 42.87 -5.21
N LEU A 109 -10.41 42.30 -5.32
CA LEU A 109 -10.16 41.03 -6.00
C LEU A 109 -10.78 39.83 -5.26
N ALA A 110 -10.80 39.84 -3.92
CA ALA A 110 -11.37 38.75 -3.13
C ALA A 110 -12.89 38.66 -3.33
N LEU A 111 -13.57 39.82 -3.41
CA LEU A 111 -14.99 39.90 -3.73
C LEU A 111 -15.28 39.35 -5.14
N LYS A 112 -14.51 39.81 -6.14
CA LYS A 112 -14.63 39.32 -7.52
C LYS A 112 -14.47 37.79 -7.57
N ASN A 113 -13.42 37.25 -6.95
CA ASN A 113 -13.15 35.82 -6.93
C ASN A 113 -14.29 35.03 -6.27
N PHE A 114 -14.90 35.58 -5.20
CA PHE A 114 -16.06 34.97 -4.57
C PHE A 114 -17.29 34.98 -5.49
N LEU A 115 -17.58 36.10 -6.16
CA LEU A 115 -18.70 36.22 -7.11
C LEU A 115 -18.53 35.27 -8.30
N ASP A 116 -17.32 35.16 -8.85
CA ASP A 116 -17.00 34.21 -9.93
C ASP A 116 -17.14 32.76 -9.46
N PHE A 117 -16.69 32.45 -8.25
CA PHE A 117 -16.90 31.15 -7.61
C PHE A 117 -18.40 30.85 -7.47
N ALA A 118 -19.18 31.77 -6.91
CA ALA A 118 -20.61 31.57 -6.67
C ALA A 118 -21.36 31.38 -7.99
N THR A 119 -21.04 32.17 -9.03
CA THR A 119 -21.57 31.97 -10.38
C THR A 119 -21.30 30.54 -10.87
N THR A 120 -20.06 30.08 -10.77
CA THR A 120 -19.67 28.73 -11.23
C THR A 120 -20.33 27.62 -10.39
N LEU A 121 -20.49 27.83 -9.09
CA LEU A 121 -21.19 26.92 -8.18
C LEU A 121 -22.64 26.71 -8.63
N TYR A 122 -23.39 27.79 -8.86
CA TYR A 122 -24.82 27.70 -9.18
C TYR A 122 -25.09 27.28 -10.64
N GLU A 123 -24.20 27.61 -11.58
CA GLU A 123 -24.35 27.18 -12.97
C GLU A 123 -23.94 25.72 -13.20
N LYS A 124 -22.87 25.27 -12.54
CA LYS A 124 -22.15 24.04 -12.93
C LYS A 124 -21.92 23.06 -11.78
N ASN A 125 -22.31 23.40 -10.55
CA ASN A 125 -22.02 22.63 -9.34
C ASN A 125 -20.51 22.39 -9.12
N VAL A 126 -19.67 23.26 -9.68
CA VAL A 126 -18.21 23.20 -9.54
C VAL A 126 -17.80 24.00 -8.32
N ILE A 127 -17.13 23.34 -7.37
CA ILE A 127 -16.65 23.96 -6.13
C ILE A 127 -15.18 24.38 -6.20
N PHE A 128 -14.44 23.85 -7.17
CA PHE A 128 -13.08 24.26 -7.51
C PHE A 128 -12.73 23.80 -8.92
N THR A 129 -11.95 24.59 -9.65
CA THR A 129 -11.43 24.21 -10.96
C THR A 129 -10.04 24.78 -11.17
N ASP A 130 -9.17 24.01 -11.81
CA ASP A 130 -7.91 24.48 -12.38
C ASP A 130 -7.74 23.95 -13.82
N ASN A 131 -6.53 24.05 -14.38
CA ASN A 131 -6.23 23.60 -15.74
C ASN A 131 -6.17 22.07 -15.89
N TYR A 132 -6.13 21.32 -14.78
CA TYR A 132 -5.84 19.89 -14.76
C TYR A 132 -7.01 19.06 -14.25
N PHE A 133 -7.78 19.54 -13.28
CA PHE A 133 -8.92 18.85 -12.69
C PHE A 133 -9.95 19.84 -12.12
N ASN A 134 -11.13 19.33 -11.80
CA ASN A 134 -12.13 20.07 -11.04
C ASN A 134 -12.65 19.24 -9.88
N TRP A 135 -13.20 19.93 -8.89
CA TRP A 135 -14.03 19.35 -7.85
C TRP A 135 -15.46 19.83 -8.04
N THR A 136 -16.41 18.90 -7.91
CA THR A 136 -17.84 19.16 -7.99
C THR A 136 -18.54 18.64 -6.74
N ALA A 137 -19.67 19.27 -6.40
CA ALA A 137 -20.58 18.82 -5.35
C ALA A 137 -21.94 18.52 -5.99
N SER A 138 -22.39 17.27 -5.96
CA SER A 138 -23.58 16.85 -6.72
C SER A 138 -24.92 17.42 -6.23
N SER A 139 -24.98 17.95 -5.01
CA SER A 139 -26.21 18.53 -4.44
C SER A 139 -26.28 20.04 -4.64
N SER A 140 -27.41 20.52 -5.18
CA SER A 140 -27.80 21.94 -5.22
C SER A 140 -28.31 22.46 -3.88
N LYS A 141 -28.66 21.56 -2.94
CA LYS A 141 -29.19 21.90 -1.62
C LYS A 141 -28.06 22.34 -0.71
N THR A 142 -27.79 23.63 -0.73
CA THR A 142 -26.77 24.28 0.09
C THR A 142 -27.42 25.31 1.02
N LYS A 143 -26.62 25.92 1.90
CA LYS A 143 -26.93 27.21 2.53
C LYS A 143 -25.66 28.04 2.52
N MET A 144 -25.73 29.27 2.06
CA MET A 144 -24.61 30.21 2.05
C MET A 144 -24.74 31.18 3.22
N GLU A 145 -23.65 31.40 3.95
CA GLU A 145 -23.59 32.36 5.04
C GLU A 145 -22.24 33.08 5.14
N TYR A 146 -22.23 34.18 5.88
CA TYR A 146 -21.02 34.92 6.23
C TYR A 146 -20.73 34.71 7.70
N ALA A 147 -19.66 33.99 7.99
CA ALA A 147 -19.26 33.63 9.35
C ALA A 147 -17.74 33.81 9.48
N ASP A 148 -17.27 34.32 10.62
CA ASP A 148 -15.84 34.56 10.89
C ASP A 148 -15.11 35.32 9.77
N LYS A 149 -15.76 36.38 9.24
CA LYS A 149 -15.25 37.24 8.16
C LYS A 149 -15.02 36.56 6.81
N LYS A 150 -15.69 35.44 6.53
CA LYS A 150 -15.55 34.69 5.27
C LYS A 150 -16.88 34.07 4.83
N PRO A 151 -17.07 33.89 3.51
CA PRO A 151 -18.18 33.12 2.99
C PRO A 151 -18.01 31.64 3.34
N VAL A 152 -19.12 30.99 3.70
CA VAL A 152 -19.20 29.54 3.98
C VAL A 152 -20.40 28.97 3.23
N ILE A 153 -20.23 27.83 2.57
CA ILE A 153 -21.31 27.07 1.95
C ILE A 153 -21.51 25.77 2.71
N HIS A 154 -22.67 25.61 3.34
CA HIS A 154 -23.06 24.41 4.08
C HIS A 154 -23.75 23.42 3.17
N TYR A 155 -23.34 22.16 3.28
CA TYR A 155 -23.98 21.02 2.64
C TYR A 155 -24.53 20.09 3.72
N GLU A 156 -25.86 19.92 3.76
CA GLU A 156 -26.48 18.90 4.61
C GLU A 156 -26.21 17.49 4.08
N LYS A 157 -26.13 17.35 2.75
CA LYS A 157 -25.80 16.09 2.06
C LYS A 157 -25.34 16.38 0.63
N THR A 158 -24.19 15.83 0.22
CA THR A 158 -23.66 15.92 -1.14
C THR A 158 -22.70 14.77 -1.44
N ASN A 159 -22.37 14.57 -2.71
CA ASN A 159 -21.22 13.75 -3.11
C ASN A 159 -20.14 14.68 -3.67
N LEU A 160 -18.91 14.55 -3.18
CA LEU A 160 -17.75 15.26 -3.69
C LEU A 160 -17.08 14.42 -4.77
N ILE A 161 -16.90 15.00 -5.95
CA ILE A 161 -16.31 14.31 -7.08
C ILE A 161 -15.18 15.15 -7.65
N ALA A 162 -13.95 14.62 -7.62
CA ALA A 162 -12.84 15.19 -8.36
C ALA A 162 -12.74 14.50 -9.71
N ASN A 163 -12.73 15.25 -10.81
CA ASN A 163 -12.66 14.66 -12.16
C ASN A 163 -11.44 15.15 -12.93
N ARG A 164 -10.77 14.24 -13.63
CA ARG A 164 -9.72 14.55 -14.60
C ARG A 164 -9.72 13.58 -15.76
N LYS A 165 -10.16 14.02 -16.94
CA LYS A 165 -10.21 13.27 -18.22
C LYS A 165 -10.82 11.85 -18.10
N ILE A 166 -10.04 10.90 -17.60
CA ILE A 166 -10.33 9.46 -17.52
C ILE A 166 -10.41 8.92 -16.07
N ASP A 167 -10.04 9.70 -15.05
CA ASP A 167 -9.99 9.27 -13.65
C ASP A 167 -10.86 10.18 -12.76
N SER A 168 -11.38 9.61 -11.67
CA SER A 168 -12.21 10.34 -10.72
C SER A 168 -12.05 9.84 -9.28
N ILE A 169 -12.05 10.77 -8.34
CA ILE A 169 -12.23 10.50 -6.91
C ILE A 169 -13.70 10.72 -6.58
N GLN A 170 -14.29 9.85 -5.75
CA GLN A 170 -15.67 10.00 -5.28
C GLN A 170 -15.76 9.79 -3.77
N VAL A 171 -16.24 10.81 -3.06
CA VAL A 171 -16.63 10.73 -1.65
C VAL A 171 -18.13 10.96 -1.57
N LEU A 172 -18.86 9.91 -1.21
CA LEU A 172 -20.31 9.86 -1.24
C LEU A 172 -20.92 10.23 0.12
N ASP A 173 -22.16 10.70 0.11
CA ASP A 173 -22.98 10.97 1.30
C ASP A 173 -22.29 11.86 2.35
N VAL A 174 -21.60 12.90 1.88
CA VAL A 174 -20.84 13.85 2.69
C VAL A 174 -21.72 14.98 3.20
N GLN A 175 -21.49 15.38 4.44
CA GLN A 175 -22.01 16.61 5.03
C GLN A 175 -20.82 17.54 5.28
N GLY A 176 -20.97 18.85 5.23
CA GLY A 176 -19.86 19.73 5.61
C GLY A 176 -19.87 21.12 5.03
N ASP A 177 -18.77 21.82 5.30
CA ASP A 177 -18.62 23.24 5.06
C ASP A 177 -17.52 23.49 4.02
N LEU A 178 -17.86 24.21 2.97
CA LEU A 178 -16.93 24.69 1.97
C LEU A 178 -16.52 26.14 2.28
N PHE A 179 -15.23 26.37 2.33
CA PHE A 179 -14.61 27.68 2.49
C PHE A 179 -13.94 28.10 1.16
N PRO A 180 -14.68 28.75 0.25
CA PRO A 180 -14.18 29.07 -1.09
C PRO A 180 -13.00 30.05 -1.06
N SER A 181 -12.91 30.92 -0.04
CA SER A 181 -11.81 31.87 0.13
C SER A 181 -10.43 31.21 0.32
N ILE A 182 -10.40 29.98 0.84
CA ILE A 182 -9.17 29.22 1.09
C ILE A 182 -9.14 27.87 0.37
N ASN A 183 -10.17 27.56 -0.43
CA ASN A 183 -10.35 26.32 -1.18
C ASN A 183 -10.28 25.06 -0.28
N ILE A 184 -10.91 25.13 0.90
CA ILE A 184 -10.96 24.01 1.84
C ILE A 184 -12.40 23.52 1.99
N PHE A 185 -12.60 22.20 1.91
CA PHE A 185 -13.82 21.54 2.33
C PHE A 185 -13.59 20.79 3.64
N LYS A 186 -14.39 21.08 4.67
CA LYS A 186 -14.38 20.34 5.95
C LYS A 186 -15.59 19.41 5.99
N GLY A 187 -15.34 18.12 5.78
CA GLY A 187 -16.36 17.10 5.70
C GLY A 187 -16.59 16.36 7.01
N LYS A 188 -17.84 15.97 7.22
CA LYS A 188 -18.31 15.05 8.25
C LYS A 188 -19.19 14.01 7.59
N ASN A 189 -19.02 12.76 8.01
CA ASN A 189 -19.56 11.60 7.31
C ASN A 189 -19.07 11.56 5.85
N GLY A 190 -18.95 10.36 5.32
CA GLY A 190 -18.55 10.19 3.95
C GLY A 190 -18.19 8.76 3.68
N LYS A 191 -18.28 8.38 2.41
CA LYS A 191 -18.04 7.02 1.99
C LYS A 191 -17.23 6.96 0.72
N VAL A 192 -16.15 6.21 0.74
CA VAL A 192 -15.40 5.83 -0.46
C VAL A 192 -15.67 4.35 -0.73
N VAL A 193 -16.04 4.01 -1.96
CA VAL A 193 -16.41 2.66 -2.36
C VAL A 193 -15.51 2.18 -3.48
N TRP A 194 -14.95 0.99 -3.30
CA TRP A 194 -14.22 0.28 -4.34
C TRP A 194 -15.05 -0.89 -4.85
N ARG A 195 -15.15 -0.99 -6.17
CA ARG A 195 -15.66 -2.21 -6.81
C ARG A 195 -14.52 -2.89 -7.55
N LYS A 196 -14.19 -4.10 -7.13
CA LYS A 196 -13.20 -4.91 -7.85
C LYS A 196 -13.85 -5.58 -9.06
N THR A 197 -13.02 -5.96 -10.03
CA THR A 197 -13.45 -6.66 -11.25
C THR A 197 -14.15 -8.00 -10.97
N ASN A 198 -13.84 -8.64 -9.84
CA ASN A 198 -14.48 -9.86 -9.38
C ASN A 198 -15.81 -9.62 -8.62
N GLY A 199 -16.27 -8.37 -8.53
CA GLY A 199 -17.52 -7.99 -7.84
C GLY A 199 -17.36 -7.65 -6.36
N ASP A 200 -16.16 -7.80 -5.78
CA ASP A 200 -15.94 -7.46 -4.37
C ASP A 200 -16.18 -5.97 -4.12
N VAL A 201 -16.92 -5.66 -3.06
CA VAL A 201 -17.15 -4.30 -2.60
C VAL A 201 -16.34 -4.05 -1.34
N ILE A 202 -15.50 -3.03 -1.39
CA ILE A 202 -14.81 -2.50 -0.23
C ILE A 202 -15.41 -1.13 0.06
N GLU A 203 -15.49 -0.78 1.33
CA GLU A 203 -16.05 0.49 1.76
C GLU A 203 -15.20 1.11 2.85
N ALA A 204 -14.96 2.41 2.75
CA ALA A 204 -14.34 3.20 3.79
C ALA A 204 -15.33 4.27 4.20
N THR A 205 -15.69 4.28 5.48
CA THR A 205 -16.52 5.33 6.08
C THR A 205 -15.61 6.33 6.80
N LEU A 206 -15.77 7.60 6.45
CA LEU A 206 -14.97 8.72 6.94
C LEU A 206 -15.79 9.45 8.00
N ASP A 207 -15.23 9.65 9.18
CA ASP A 207 -15.90 10.41 10.25
C ASP A 207 -15.76 11.92 10.01
N THR A 208 -14.55 12.46 10.21
CA THR A 208 -14.23 13.86 9.90
C THR A 208 -12.99 13.93 9.02
N PHE A 209 -13.00 14.79 8.01
CA PHE A 209 -11.88 14.96 7.09
C PHE A 209 -11.81 16.37 6.53
N THR A 210 -10.68 16.73 5.95
CA THR A 210 -10.46 18.02 5.31
C THR A 210 -9.83 17.80 3.94
N ILE A 211 -10.43 18.38 2.91
CA ILE A 211 -9.92 18.35 1.55
C ILE A 211 -9.44 19.75 1.19
N ASP A 212 -8.16 19.86 0.81
CA ASP A 212 -7.65 21.03 0.11
C ASP A 212 -7.98 20.85 -1.37
N LEU A 213 -8.95 21.60 -1.89
CA LEU A 213 -9.49 21.42 -3.23
C LEU A 213 -8.45 21.74 -4.32
N ARG A 214 -7.35 22.42 -3.97
CA ARG A 214 -6.22 22.68 -4.87
C ARG A 214 -5.35 21.44 -5.10
N LYS A 215 -5.56 20.37 -4.32
CA LYS A 215 -4.83 19.10 -4.48
C LYS A 215 -5.68 18.12 -5.28
N SER A 216 -5.01 17.33 -6.10
CA SER A 216 -5.63 16.26 -6.91
C SER A 216 -5.91 14.99 -6.10
N GLY A 217 -6.12 15.11 -4.78
CA GLY A 217 -6.21 14.00 -3.83
C GLY A 217 -6.37 14.48 -2.39
N PHE A 218 -6.72 13.56 -1.50
CA PHE A 218 -6.96 13.85 -0.10
C PHE A 218 -6.52 12.70 0.82
N ILE A 219 -6.40 13.02 2.10
CA ILE A 219 -6.07 12.09 3.16
C ILE A 219 -7.12 12.22 4.26
N ALA A 220 -7.64 11.09 4.74
CA ALA A 220 -8.52 11.02 5.90
C ALA A 220 -7.93 10.07 6.95
N SER A 221 -7.70 10.57 8.17
CA SER A 221 -7.07 9.78 9.25
C SER A 221 -8.07 9.05 10.14
N ASN A 222 -9.35 9.39 10.15
CA ASN A 222 -10.34 8.69 10.96
C ASN A 222 -11.31 7.92 10.07
N VAL A 223 -10.85 6.77 9.58
CA VAL A 223 -11.57 5.94 8.61
C VAL A 223 -11.81 4.55 9.15
N LYS A 224 -13.03 4.04 8.99
CA LYS A 224 -13.39 2.64 9.21
C LYS A 224 -13.52 1.94 7.87
N LEU A 225 -12.62 1.00 7.60
CA LEU A 225 -12.65 0.12 6.44
C LEU A 225 -13.53 -1.10 6.73
N SER A 226 -14.56 -1.29 5.92
CA SER A 226 -15.32 -2.53 5.81
C SER A 226 -14.83 -3.31 4.59
N TYR A 227 -14.30 -4.51 4.86
CA TYR A 227 -13.93 -5.46 3.81
C TYR A 227 -14.38 -6.85 4.22
N PRO A 228 -15.66 -7.21 3.98
CA PRO A 228 -16.29 -8.42 4.51
C PRO A 228 -15.56 -9.71 4.19
N LEU A 229 -14.82 -9.74 3.09
CA LEU A 229 -14.08 -10.92 2.68
C LEU A 229 -12.87 -11.24 3.54
N PHE A 230 -12.28 -10.25 4.22
CA PHE A 230 -11.22 -10.46 5.20
C PHE A 230 -11.77 -10.42 6.63
N PHE A 231 -12.72 -9.53 6.90
CA PHE A 231 -13.14 -9.20 8.27
C PHE A 231 -14.58 -9.58 8.62
N LYS A 232 -15.31 -10.20 7.69
CA LYS A 232 -16.74 -10.57 7.82
C LYS A 232 -17.61 -9.35 8.13
N THR A 233 -17.78 -9.03 9.41
CA THR A 233 -18.58 -7.91 9.91
C THR A 233 -17.75 -6.86 10.65
N THR A 234 -16.47 -7.13 10.93
CA THR A 234 -15.58 -6.23 11.65
C THR A 234 -15.02 -5.18 10.70
N THR A 235 -14.86 -3.95 11.20
CA THR A 235 -14.22 -2.86 10.47
C THR A 235 -12.84 -2.56 11.04
N LEU A 236 -11.90 -2.15 10.18
CA LEU A 236 -10.58 -1.71 10.61
C LEU A 236 -10.49 -0.19 10.67
N LEU A 237 -9.93 0.33 11.76
CA LEU A 237 -9.57 1.74 11.88
C LEU A 237 -8.23 2.01 11.19
N GLY A 238 -8.16 3.11 10.45
CA GLY A 238 -6.95 3.48 9.74
C GLY A 238 -7.03 4.80 9.02
N LYS A 239 -6.03 5.00 8.17
CA LYS A 239 -5.86 6.16 7.31
C LYS A 239 -6.17 5.79 5.87
N LEU A 240 -6.95 6.62 5.20
CA LEU A 240 -7.23 6.56 3.78
C LEU A 240 -6.47 7.67 3.04
N GLU A 241 -5.92 7.33 1.89
CA GLU A 241 -5.38 8.25 0.91
C GLU A 241 -5.99 7.93 -0.46
N ASP A 242 -6.46 8.96 -1.15
CA ASP A 242 -6.97 8.85 -2.51
C ASP A 242 -6.45 9.99 -3.37
N LYS A 243 -6.14 9.71 -4.63
CA LYS A 243 -5.50 10.65 -5.55
C LYS A 243 -5.81 10.29 -6.99
N LEU A 244 -6.09 11.33 -7.79
CA LEU A 244 -6.15 11.25 -9.25
C LEU A 244 -4.78 10.82 -9.80
N VAL A 245 -4.74 9.71 -10.51
CA VAL A 245 -3.52 9.18 -11.11
C VAL A 245 -3.32 9.81 -12.49
N ILE A 246 -2.13 10.38 -12.71
CA ILE A 246 -1.66 10.81 -14.03
C ILE A 246 -1.05 9.57 -14.69
N GLU A 247 -1.41 9.24 -15.94
CA GLU A 247 -0.90 8.16 -16.82
C GLU A 247 0.54 7.69 -16.51
N ASN A 248 0.71 7.02 -15.39
CA ASN A 248 1.96 6.50 -14.90
C ASN A 248 1.66 5.06 -14.54
N LYS A 249 2.07 4.17 -15.45
CA LYS A 249 1.85 2.73 -15.34
C LYS A 249 2.31 2.14 -14.00
N ALA A 250 3.25 2.79 -13.31
CA ALA A 250 3.74 2.35 -12.01
C ALA A 250 2.75 2.54 -10.85
N VAL A 251 1.78 3.46 -10.99
CA VAL A 251 0.84 3.85 -9.92
C VAL A 251 -0.63 3.64 -10.33
N GLU A 252 -0.85 3.31 -11.60
CA GLU A 252 -2.15 2.98 -12.18
C GLU A 252 -2.84 1.86 -11.40
N GLY A 253 -4.07 2.12 -10.93
CA GLY A 253 -4.84 1.18 -10.12
C GLY A 253 -4.33 0.97 -8.68
N SER A 254 -3.40 1.79 -8.19
CA SER A 254 -2.87 1.66 -6.81
C SER A 254 -3.59 2.49 -5.75
N TYR A 255 -4.50 3.38 -6.14
CA TYR A 255 -5.42 4.10 -5.26
C TYR A 255 -6.84 3.55 -5.44
N PRO A 256 -7.74 3.58 -4.44
CA PRO A 256 -7.57 3.76 -2.99
C PRO A 256 -6.31 3.26 -2.31
N ARG A 257 -5.78 3.96 -1.30
CA ARG A 257 -4.84 3.36 -0.34
C ARG A 257 -5.37 3.47 1.08
N PHE A 258 -5.47 2.34 1.77
CA PHE A 258 -5.83 2.27 3.18
C PHE A 258 -4.71 1.63 3.99
N GLU A 259 -4.43 2.15 5.17
CA GLU A 259 -3.45 1.60 6.12
C GLU A 259 -4.04 1.54 7.52
N SER A 260 -4.01 0.35 8.14
CA SER A 260 -4.54 0.14 9.49
C SER A 260 -3.66 0.78 10.56
N TYR A 261 -4.29 1.24 11.64
CA TYR A 261 -3.55 1.65 12.84
C TYR A 261 -3.08 0.46 13.66
N GLU A 262 -3.92 -0.57 13.75
CA GLU A 262 -3.55 -1.82 14.41
C GLU A 262 -2.38 -2.46 13.66
N LYS A 263 -1.29 -2.71 14.40
CA LYS A 263 -0.05 -3.25 13.86
C LYS A 263 -0.02 -4.77 13.79
N ARG A 264 -1.01 -5.42 14.41
CA ARG A 264 -1.12 -6.87 14.47
C ARG A 264 -2.58 -7.32 14.40
N ILE A 265 -3.03 -7.54 13.17
CA ILE A 265 -4.38 -8.02 12.87
C ILE A 265 -4.31 -9.50 12.53
N ASP A 266 -5.15 -10.29 13.19
CA ASP A 266 -5.34 -11.71 12.89
C ASP A 266 -6.45 -11.90 11.85
N ILE A 267 -6.10 -12.41 10.67
CA ILE A 267 -7.06 -12.75 9.63
C ILE A 267 -7.03 -14.25 9.35
N LYS A 268 -8.17 -14.89 9.58
CA LYS A 268 -8.36 -16.32 9.34
C LYS A 268 -8.77 -16.58 7.90
N ASP A 269 -8.13 -17.57 7.28
CA ASP A 269 -8.40 -18.03 5.91
C ASP A 269 -8.46 -16.89 4.88
N ILE A 270 -7.33 -16.25 4.63
CA ILE A 270 -7.14 -15.30 3.52
C ILE A 270 -7.15 -15.98 2.14
N GLY A 271 -7.37 -17.30 2.11
CA GLY A 271 -7.49 -18.15 0.92
C GLY A 271 -6.69 -19.44 1.08
N GLY A 272 -7.27 -20.57 0.66
CA GLY A 272 -6.58 -21.86 0.60
C GLY A 272 -6.26 -22.48 1.97
N GLY A 273 -6.81 -21.96 3.07
CA GLY A 273 -6.42 -22.36 4.43
C GLY A 273 -5.20 -21.61 4.97
N ALA A 274 -4.81 -20.49 4.35
CA ALA A 274 -3.77 -19.61 4.86
C ALA A 274 -4.35 -18.60 5.87
N ASP A 275 -3.80 -18.55 7.07
CA ASP A 275 -4.02 -17.49 8.05
C ASP A 275 -2.91 -16.44 7.93
N TYR A 276 -3.26 -15.18 8.17
CA TYR A 276 -2.36 -14.05 8.19
C TYR A 276 -2.37 -13.34 9.54
N ARG A 277 -1.20 -12.87 9.98
CA ARG A 277 -1.03 -12.03 11.16
C ARG A 277 -0.01 -10.92 10.90
N GLY A 278 -0.41 -9.67 11.10
CA GLY A 278 0.46 -8.50 10.97
C GLY A 278 -0.32 -7.22 10.66
N SER A 279 0.38 -6.15 10.23
CA SER A 279 -0.27 -4.88 9.85
C SER A 279 -1.01 -5.02 8.51
N PHE A 280 -2.05 -4.23 8.27
CA PHE A 280 -2.84 -4.33 7.04
C PHE A 280 -2.76 -3.05 6.22
N LYS A 281 -2.37 -3.19 4.95
CA LYS A 281 -2.44 -2.11 3.96
C LYS A 281 -3.12 -2.61 2.69
N LEU A 282 -4.06 -1.83 2.17
CA LEU A 282 -4.75 -2.11 0.91
C LEU A 282 -4.32 -1.04 -0.08
N GLN A 283 -3.80 -1.44 -1.24
CA GLN A 283 -3.52 -0.53 -2.36
C GLN A 283 -4.22 -1.08 -3.61
N GLY A 284 -5.25 -0.38 -4.07
CA GLY A 284 -6.09 -0.87 -5.16
C GLY A 284 -6.66 -2.26 -4.88
N SER A 285 -6.25 -3.25 -5.68
CA SER A 285 -6.71 -4.64 -5.55
C SER A 285 -5.86 -5.50 -4.60
N SER A 286 -4.64 -5.08 -4.29
CA SER A 286 -3.65 -5.88 -3.58
C SER A 286 -3.59 -5.53 -2.09
N VAL A 287 -3.51 -6.56 -1.26
CA VAL A 287 -3.27 -6.41 0.19
C VAL A 287 -1.78 -6.59 0.44
N TYR A 288 -1.23 -5.71 1.25
CA TYR A 288 0.14 -5.74 1.73
C TYR A 288 0.08 -5.99 3.24
N GLY A 289 0.56 -7.16 3.63
CA GLY A 289 0.71 -7.54 5.02
C GLY A 289 2.15 -7.35 5.46
N TYR A 290 2.41 -6.56 6.49
CA TYR A 290 3.78 -6.21 6.87
C TYR A 290 4.00 -6.25 8.38
N GLY A 291 5.26 -6.47 8.76
CA GLY A 291 5.70 -6.41 10.15
C GLY A 291 5.85 -4.99 10.65
N SER A 292 6.07 -4.83 11.95
CA SER A 292 6.45 -3.55 12.54
C SER A 292 7.62 -3.75 13.49
N LYS A 293 8.35 -2.67 13.82
CA LYS A 293 9.45 -2.74 14.79
C LYS A 293 8.98 -3.20 16.18
N GLU A 294 7.73 -2.89 16.52
CA GLU A 294 7.14 -3.17 17.84
C GLU A 294 6.57 -4.59 17.93
N GLU A 295 5.86 -5.05 16.90
CA GLU A 295 5.16 -6.35 16.89
C GLU A 295 5.93 -7.47 16.16
N GLY A 296 7.08 -7.15 15.57
CA GLY A 296 7.90 -8.07 14.79
C GLY A 296 7.39 -8.30 13.36
N LYS A 297 7.93 -9.34 12.72
CA LYS A 297 7.63 -9.72 11.32
C LYS A 297 6.18 -10.15 11.15
N ALA A 298 5.63 -9.92 9.96
CA ALA A 298 4.34 -10.51 9.57
C ALA A 298 4.46 -12.03 9.48
N GLN A 299 3.34 -12.71 9.70
CA GLN A 299 3.27 -14.17 9.74
C GLN A 299 2.19 -14.70 8.79
N ILE A 300 2.54 -15.76 8.06
CA ILE A 300 1.60 -16.62 7.34
C ILE A 300 1.65 -18.02 7.96
N GLN A 301 0.48 -18.62 8.18
CA GLN A 301 0.36 -20.03 8.57
C GLN A 301 -0.56 -20.72 7.58
N ILE A 302 -0.19 -21.90 7.07
CA ILE A 302 -1.05 -22.65 6.14
C ILE A 302 -1.51 -23.93 6.83
N TYR A 303 -2.80 -24.21 6.69
CA TYR A 303 -3.45 -25.39 7.23
C TYR A 303 -3.92 -26.29 6.09
N ASN A 304 -3.77 -27.60 6.28
CA ASN A 304 -4.30 -28.60 5.35
C ASN A 304 -5.82 -28.79 5.55
N ASP A 305 -6.43 -29.68 4.76
CA ASP A 305 -7.88 -29.93 4.81
C ASP A 305 -8.32 -30.57 6.14
N LYS A 306 -7.39 -31.24 6.84
CA LYS A 306 -7.57 -31.78 8.19
C LYS A 306 -7.38 -30.72 9.29
N LYS A 307 -7.21 -29.43 8.93
CA LYS A 307 -6.94 -28.31 9.85
C LYS A 307 -5.65 -28.45 10.66
N ALA A 308 -4.71 -29.28 10.22
CA ALA A 308 -3.37 -29.32 10.79
C ALA A 308 -2.50 -28.22 10.16
N LYS A 309 -1.70 -27.53 10.99
CA LYS A 309 -0.74 -26.53 10.53
C LYS A 309 0.41 -27.24 9.82
N VAL A 310 0.58 -26.96 8.54
CA VAL A 310 1.57 -27.61 7.67
C VAL A 310 2.69 -26.65 7.24
N TYR A 311 2.50 -25.35 7.41
CA TYR A 311 3.54 -24.36 7.13
C TYR A 311 3.42 -23.14 8.03
N GLN A 312 4.55 -22.50 8.28
CA GLN A 312 4.68 -21.23 8.96
C GLN A 312 5.81 -20.40 8.34
N GLY A 313 5.52 -19.15 8.00
CA GLY A 313 6.45 -18.22 7.40
C GLY A 313 6.45 -16.87 8.11
N TYR A 314 7.62 -16.24 8.24
CA TYR A 314 7.80 -14.89 8.77
C TYR A 314 8.58 -14.00 7.80
N SER A 315 8.05 -12.82 7.52
CA SER A 315 8.70 -11.83 6.65
C SER A 315 8.30 -10.41 7.01
N ASP A 316 9.10 -9.43 6.60
CA ASP A 316 8.75 -8.02 6.72
C ASP A 316 7.58 -7.63 5.82
N LEU A 317 7.39 -8.33 4.69
CA LEU A 317 6.32 -8.06 3.73
C LEU A 317 5.80 -9.31 3.03
N PHE A 318 4.47 -9.46 3.04
CA PHE A 318 3.71 -10.33 2.17
C PHE A 318 2.79 -9.51 1.26
N ILE A 319 2.74 -9.87 -0.02
CA ILE A 319 1.76 -9.35 -0.98
C ILE A 319 0.70 -10.42 -1.18
N ILE A 320 -0.52 -10.10 -0.79
CA ILE A 320 -1.68 -10.99 -0.81
C ILE A 320 -2.61 -10.55 -1.96
N ARG A 321 -2.65 -11.35 -3.02
CA ARG A 321 -3.63 -11.24 -4.11
C ARG A 321 -4.72 -12.27 -3.87
N LYS A 322 -5.77 -11.84 -3.19
CA LYS A 322 -6.88 -12.71 -2.79
C LYS A 322 -7.40 -13.56 -3.95
N GLY A 323 -7.55 -14.87 -3.72
CA GLY A 323 -8.03 -15.84 -4.72
C GLY A 323 -7.01 -16.25 -5.78
N ASP A 324 -5.87 -15.57 -5.88
CA ASP A 324 -4.77 -15.87 -6.81
C ASP A 324 -3.59 -16.46 -6.02
N ARG A 325 -2.83 -15.62 -5.31
CA ARG A 325 -1.60 -16.04 -4.63
C ARG A 325 -1.19 -15.15 -3.47
N ILE A 326 -0.30 -15.67 -2.64
CA ILE A 326 0.45 -14.94 -1.60
C ILE A 326 1.93 -15.05 -1.95
N VAL A 327 2.65 -13.94 -1.93
CA VAL A 327 4.10 -13.93 -2.16
C VAL A 327 4.83 -13.15 -1.07
N GLY A 328 6.05 -13.55 -0.76
CA GLY A 328 6.93 -12.87 0.18
C GLY A 328 8.39 -13.12 -0.18
N GLU A 329 9.26 -12.18 0.16
CA GLU A 329 10.71 -12.33 0.02
C GLU A 329 11.35 -12.43 1.40
N LYS A 330 12.57 -12.99 1.45
CA LYS A 330 13.35 -13.18 2.70
C LYS A 330 12.52 -13.83 3.82
N VAL A 331 11.73 -14.84 3.45
CA VAL A 331 10.79 -15.48 4.38
C VAL A 331 11.51 -16.56 5.17
N GLN A 332 11.56 -16.40 6.49
CA GLN A 332 11.94 -17.48 7.38
C GLN A 332 10.82 -18.52 7.37
N SER A 333 11.13 -19.71 6.87
CA SER A 333 10.14 -20.71 6.49
C SER A 333 10.30 -22.00 7.30
N THR A 334 9.17 -22.57 7.71
CA THR A 334 9.09 -23.90 8.33
C THR A 334 7.91 -24.65 7.74
N LEU A 335 8.20 -25.74 7.03
CA LEU A 335 7.23 -26.70 6.52
C LEU A 335 7.17 -27.88 7.50
N TYR A 336 5.99 -28.23 8.00
CA TYR A 336 5.78 -29.31 8.95
C TYR A 336 5.19 -30.56 8.28
N PHE A 337 5.69 -31.72 8.68
CA PHE A 337 5.13 -33.04 8.36
C PHE A 337 5.31 -33.94 9.57
N ASP A 338 4.21 -34.50 10.08
CA ASP A 338 4.15 -35.23 11.35
C ASP A 338 4.81 -34.48 12.52
N LYS A 339 5.95 -34.97 13.02
CA LYS A 339 6.74 -34.38 14.11
C LYS A 339 8.00 -33.66 13.61
N ASP A 340 8.18 -33.65 12.30
CA ASP A 340 9.38 -33.23 11.63
C ASP A 340 9.11 -32.00 10.74
N SER A 341 10.20 -31.41 10.25
CA SER A 341 10.11 -30.20 9.46
C SER A 341 11.24 -30.04 8.44
N ILE A 342 10.95 -29.25 7.41
CA ILE A 342 11.93 -28.62 6.54
C ILE A 342 11.96 -27.13 6.85
N THR A 343 13.13 -26.60 7.20
CA THR A 343 13.30 -25.19 7.58
C THR A 343 14.29 -24.46 6.68
N HIS A 344 14.06 -23.17 6.46
CA HIS A 344 15.01 -22.29 5.78
C HIS A 344 14.97 -20.88 6.37
N PRO A 345 16.11 -20.21 6.60
CA PRO A 345 16.16 -18.89 7.24
C PRO A 345 15.67 -17.74 6.36
N SER A 346 15.85 -17.84 5.03
CA SER A 346 15.47 -16.78 4.08
C SER A 346 15.20 -17.33 2.68
N VAL A 347 13.93 -17.47 2.30
CA VAL A 347 13.52 -17.92 0.95
C VAL A 347 12.47 -16.99 0.34
N GLY A 348 12.44 -16.95 -1.00
CA GLY A 348 11.26 -16.53 -1.74
C GLY A 348 10.11 -17.50 -1.45
N PHE A 349 9.02 -16.97 -0.90
CA PHE A 349 7.81 -17.71 -0.61
C PHE A 349 6.76 -17.39 -1.65
N ARG A 350 6.10 -18.43 -2.17
CA ARG A 350 4.90 -18.31 -2.98
C ARG A 350 3.89 -19.37 -2.56
N TYR A 351 2.64 -18.95 -2.40
CA TYR A 351 1.52 -19.85 -2.20
C TYR A 351 0.40 -19.51 -3.18
N ASP A 352 0.19 -20.38 -4.16
CA ASP A 352 -0.93 -20.25 -5.10
C ASP A 352 -2.20 -20.83 -4.45
N ILE A 353 -3.20 -19.97 -4.19
CA ILE A 353 -4.41 -20.30 -3.42
C ILE A 353 -5.21 -21.42 -4.09
N GLN A 354 -5.21 -21.43 -5.42
CA GLN A 354 -5.63 -22.55 -6.26
C GLN A 354 -4.43 -22.86 -7.18
N PRO A 355 -3.82 -24.05 -7.09
CA PRO A 355 -4.38 -25.29 -6.53
C PRO A 355 -4.00 -25.61 -5.06
N LYS A 356 -3.57 -24.64 -4.25
CA LYS A 356 -2.90 -24.83 -2.93
C LYS A 356 -1.46 -25.32 -3.06
N GLU A 357 -0.69 -24.71 -3.94
CA GLU A 357 0.72 -25.05 -4.15
C GLU A 357 1.63 -24.09 -3.35
N LEU A 358 2.41 -24.64 -2.43
CA LEU A 358 3.49 -23.94 -1.72
C LEU A 358 4.80 -24.11 -2.49
N THR A 359 5.48 -23.02 -2.77
CA THR A 359 6.81 -22.99 -3.39
C THR A 359 7.74 -22.14 -2.53
N LEU A 360 8.89 -22.72 -2.18
CA LEU A 360 10.00 -22.07 -1.49
C LEU A 360 11.20 -22.08 -2.43
N GLU A 361 11.70 -20.90 -2.79
CA GLU A 361 12.84 -20.74 -3.71
C GLU A 361 13.95 -19.98 -3.00
N ARG A 362 15.19 -20.49 -3.07
CA ARG A 362 16.35 -19.73 -2.56
C ARG A 362 16.61 -18.54 -3.46
N GLY A 363 16.96 -17.42 -2.84
CA GLY A 363 17.39 -16.24 -3.57
C GLY A 363 18.73 -16.49 -4.28
N ASN A 364 18.97 -15.73 -5.34
CA ASN A 364 20.27 -15.67 -6.00
C ASN A 364 21.30 -14.84 -5.20
N ASN A 365 20.84 -14.06 -4.22
CA ASN A 365 21.71 -13.29 -3.35
C ASN A 365 22.45 -14.24 -2.41
N ALA A 366 23.73 -13.95 -2.18
CA ALA A 366 24.60 -14.83 -1.42
C ALA A 366 24.13 -15.10 0.03
N GLY A 367 23.42 -14.15 0.66
CA GLY A 367 22.82 -14.32 1.99
C GLY A 367 21.63 -15.30 2.04
N ASP A 368 21.00 -15.58 0.90
CA ASP A 368 19.84 -16.49 0.79
C ASP A 368 20.27 -17.92 0.39
N ARG A 369 21.57 -18.18 0.28
CA ARG A 369 22.13 -19.45 -0.19
C ARG A 369 22.31 -20.51 0.90
N ASN A 370 21.71 -20.35 2.07
CA ASN A 370 21.66 -21.43 3.05
C ASN A 370 21.06 -22.72 2.44
N PRO A 371 21.45 -23.93 2.90
CA PRO A 371 20.71 -25.14 2.57
C PRO A 371 19.40 -25.21 3.36
N PHE A 372 18.41 -25.95 2.85
CA PHE A 372 17.24 -26.33 3.63
C PHE A 372 17.65 -27.37 4.68
N SER A 373 17.14 -27.30 5.90
CA SER A 373 17.40 -28.34 6.92
C SER A 373 16.20 -29.25 7.08
N ASN A 374 16.38 -30.56 7.03
CA ASN A 374 15.35 -31.57 7.22
C ASN A 374 15.59 -32.34 8.52
N SER A 375 14.67 -32.23 9.49
CA SER A 375 14.83 -32.85 10.82
C SER A 375 14.65 -34.37 10.82
N PHE A 376 13.86 -34.91 9.90
CA PHE A 376 13.54 -36.34 9.84
C PHE A 376 14.75 -37.15 9.36
N HIS A 377 15.30 -36.76 8.22
CA HIS A 377 16.49 -37.37 7.64
C HIS A 377 17.78 -36.90 8.32
N LYS A 378 17.73 -35.82 9.10
CA LYS A 378 18.89 -35.15 9.68
C LYS A 378 19.91 -34.81 8.59
N VAL A 379 19.44 -34.11 7.55
CA VAL A 379 20.27 -33.65 6.43
C VAL A 379 20.05 -32.17 6.14
N ASN A 380 21.09 -31.53 5.61
CA ASN A 380 21.03 -30.29 4.87
C ASN A 380 20.82 -30.59 3.38
N ILE A 381 19.84 -29.94 2.76
CA ILE A 381 19.46 -30.10 1.37
C ILE A 381 19.86 -28.82 0.63
N ASN A 382 20.95 -28.89 -0.13
CA ASN A 382 21.38 -27.82 -1.02
C ASN A 382 20.61 -27.93 -2.34
N SER A 383 19.39 -27.40 -2.34
CA SER A 383 18.49 -27.34 -3.50
C SER A 383 18.00 -25.92 -3.69
N ASP A 384 17.75 -25.48 -4.93
CA ASP A 384 17.24 -24.13 -5.20
C ASP A 384 15.74 -23.98 -4.90
N LYS A 385 14.98 -25.08 -4.90
CA LYS A 385 13.52 -25.05 -4.78
C LYS A 385 12.95 -26.23 -4.00
N VAL A 386 11.96 -25.97 -3.16
CA VAL A 386 11.09 -26.97 -2.53
C VAL A 386 9.65 -26.62 -2.86
N SER A 387 8.90 -27.55 -3.46
CA SER A 387 7.47 -27.37 -3.76
C SER A 387 6.60 -28.44 -3.11
N TRP A 388 5.41 -28.04 -2.67
CA TRP A 388 4.43 -28.95 -2.11
C TRP A 388 3.01 -28.53 -2.50
N LEU A 389 2.30 -29.43 -3.19
CA LEU A 389 0.86 -29.32 -3.36
C LEU A 389 0.20 -29.78 -2.06
N ILE A 390 -0.37 -28.84 -1.30
CA ILE A 390 -0.94 -29.13 0.02
C ILE A 390 -2.01 -30.23 -0.10
N ASN A 391 -2.01 -31.16 0.86
CA ASN A 391 -2.81 -32.40 0.88
C ASN A 391 -2.35 -33.51 -0.07
N LYS A 392 -1.29 -33.32 -0.86
CA LYS A 392 -0.58 -34.45 -1.47
C LYS A 392 0.46 -34.98 -0.49
N ASP A 393 0.69 -36.28 -0.58
CA ASP A 393 1.67 -36.96 0.26
C ASP A 393 3.09 -36.86 -0.33
N THR A 394 3.39 -35.85 -1.15
CA THR A 394 4.69 -35.73 -1.82
C THR A 394 5.20 -34.30 -1.79
N ILE A 395 6.40 -34.11 -1.27
CA ILE A 395 7.17 -32.87 -1.41
C ILE A 395 8.20 -33.07 -2.52
N GLN A 396 8.27 -32.11 -3.43
CA GLN A 396 9.17 -32.12 -4.56
C GLN A 396 10.40 -31.25 -4.27
N ILE A 397 11.59 -31.79 -4.52
CA ILE A 397 12.87 -31.09 -4.36
C ILE A 397 13.43 -30.78 -5.75
N ASN A 398 13.64 -29.50 -6.00
CA ASN A 398 14.13 -28.94 -7.26
C ASN A 398 13.31 -29.32 -8.50
N GLU A 399 11.98 -29.39 -8.39
CA GLU A 399 11.12 -29.67 -9.55
C GLU A 399 11.19 -28.54 -10.59
N LYS A 400 11.67 -28.90 -11.78
CA LYS A 400 11.82 -28.04 -12.95
C LYS A 400 10.64 -28.24 -13.90
N LYS A 401 10.15 -27.15 -14.47
CA LYS A 401 9.22 -27.22 -15.61
C LYS A 401 10.03 -27.55 -16.87
N ALA A 402 9.48 -28.38 -17.75
CA ALA A 402 10.11 -29.00 -18.91
C ALA A 402 10.73 -28.06 -19.98
N LEU A 403 10.77 -26.75 -19.75
CA LEU A 403 11.26 -25.72 -20.68
C LEU A 403 12.23 -24.72 -20.02
N ALA A 404 12.63 -24.91 -18.76
CA ALA A 404 13.61 -24.04 -18.10
C ALA A 404 15.04 -24.44 -18.53
N SER A 405 15.78 -23.49 -19.10
CA SER A 405 17.18 -23.65 -19.49
C SER A 405 18.09 -24.04 -18.32
N ALA A 406 19.12 -24.83 -18.62
CA ALA A 406 20.29 -25.28 -17.84
C ALA A 406 20.75 -24.45 -16.60
N ALA A 407 19.89 -24.26 -15.60
CA ALA A 407 20.27 -23.88 -14.25
C ALA A 407 20.72 -25.14 -13.48
N ASP A 408 21.66 -24.97 -12.53
CA ASP A 408 22.37 -26.05 -11.81
C ASP A 408 21.48 -27.28 -11.59
N LEU A 409 21.88 -28.39 -12.22
CA LEU A 409 21.17 -29.67 -12.16
C LEU A 409 21.44 -30.40 -10.84
N LYS A 410 22.43 -29.91 -10.09
CA LYS A 410 22.98 -30.58 -8.93
C LYS A 410 22.26 -30.17 -7.65
N VAL A 411 21.69 -31.16 -6.97
CA VAL A 411 21.21 -31.05 -5.59
C VAL A 411 22.08 -31.93 -4.72
N THR A 412 22.49 -31.44 -3.55
CA THR A 412 23.21 -32.26 -2.56
C THR A 412 22.41 -32.43 -1.27
N PHE A 413 22.46 -33.64 -0.72
CA PHE A 413 21.90 -34.00 0.57
C PHE A 413 23.05 -34.39 1.48
N GLU A 414 23.33 -33.55 2.48
CA GLU A 414 24.49 -33.66 3.35
C GLU A 414 24.02 -34.01 4.78
N SER A 415 24.57 -35.06 5.38
CA SER A 415 24.29 -35.43 6.78
C SER A 415 24.60 -34.26 7.74
N LEU A 416 23.80 -34.10 8.80
CA LEU A 416 24.13 -33.14 9.87
C LEU A 416 25.44 -33.48 10.60
N LYS A 417 25.95 -34.71 10.49
CA LYS A 417 27.25 -35.16 11.01
C LYS A 417 28.34 -35.24 9.94
N PHE A 418 28.08 -34.73 8.74
CA PHE A 418 29.07 -34.69 7.67
C PHE A 418 30.31 -33.88 8.10
N TYR A 419 31.49 -34.41 7.81
CA TYR A 419 32.76 -33.70 7.93
C TYR A 419 33.71 -34.17 6.84
N ASP A 420 34.29 -33.21 6.13
CA ASP A 420 35.36 -33.44 5.17
C ASP A 420 36.59 -32.58 5.54
N GLU A 421 37.72 -33.25 5.76
CA GLU A 421 38.96 -32.59 6.17
C GLU A 421 39.52 -31.70 5.05
N VAL A 422 39.30 -32.07 3.79
CA VAL A 422 39.77 -31.28 2.65
C VAL A 422 39.03 -29.95 2.58
N ASP A 423 37.71 -29.96 2.72
CA ASP A 423 36.86 -28.76 2.77
C ASP A 423 37.16 -27.90 4.00
N TYR A 424 37.39 -28.51 5.16
CA TYR A 424 37.85 -27.77 6.33
C TYR A 424 39.16 -27.01 6.05
N ARG A 425 40.16 -27.68 5.45
CA ARG A 425 41.43 -27.06 5.09
C ARG A 425 41.28 -26.01 3.97
N LYS A 426 40.38 -26.19 3.02
CA LYS A 426 40.08 -25.18 1.98
C LYS A 426 39.57 -23.87 2.58
N LEU A 427 38.65 -23.95 3.56
CA LEU A 427 38.13 -22.77 4.26
C LEU A 427 39.23 -22.01 5.02
N GLN A 428 40.27 -22.70 5.49
CA GLN A 428 41.45 -22.04 6.08
C GLN A 428 42.31 -21.34 5.02
N GLY A 429 42.48 -21.95 3.84
CA GLY A 429 43.33 -21.41 2.78
C GLY A 429 44.77 -21.18 3.25
N ILE A 430 45.26 -19.94 3.11
CA ILE A 430 46.59 -19.52 3.58
C ILE A 430 46.55 -18.86 4.98
N GLY A 431 45.40 -18.85 5.64
CA GLY A 431 45.20 -18.24 6.95
C GLY A 431 45.93 -18.99 8.07
N SER A 432 46.33 -18.24 9.10
CA SER A 432 46.96 -18.80 10.31
C SER A 432 46.00 -19.61 11.19
N SER A 433 44.70 -19.37 11.07
CA SER A 433 43.63 -20.07 11.79
C SER A 433 42.47 -20.39 10.85
N ASN A 434 41.75 -21.48 11.15
CA ASN A 434 40.55 -21.82 10.40
C ASN A 434 39.37 -20.92 10.84
N PRO A 435 38.62 -20.30 9.91
CA PRO A 435 37.47 -19.47 10.25
C PRO A 435 36.43 -20.15 11.13
N LEU A 436 36.20 -21.46 10.96
CA LEU A 436 35.25 -22.23 11.78
C LEU A 436 35.74 -22.41 13.22
N ALA A 437 37.05 -22.59 13.42
CA ALA A 437 37.64 -22.65 14.76
C ALA A 437 37.58 -21.29 15.47
N THR A 438 37.83 -20.19 14.74
CA THR A 438 37.65 -18.82 15.25
C THR A 438 36.19 -18.59 15.65
N LEU A 439 35.25 -18.91 14.76
CA LEU A 439 33.81 -18.81 15.03
C LEU A 439 33.39 -19.60 16.27
N GLN A 440 33.85 -20.84 16.41
CA GLN A 440 33.58 -21.66 17.60
C GLN A 440 34.05 -20.95 18.88
N THR A 441 35.28 -20.44 18.89
CA THR A 441 35.91 -19.79 20.05
C THR A 441 35.20 -18.48 20.43
N VAL A 442 34.97 -17.62 19.44
CA VAL A 442 34.29 -16.33 19.64
C VAL A 442 32.86 -16.56 20.12
N SER A 443 32.18 -17.55 19.54
CA SER A 443 30.80 -17.86 19.89
C SER A 443 30.65 -18.49 21.28
N GLN A 444 31.61 -19.29 21.72
CA GLN A 444 31.63 -19.80 23.11
C GLN A 444 31.77 -18.68 24.14
N SER A 445 32.43 -17.57 23.78
CA SER A 445 32.66 -16.44 24.68
C SER A 445 31.56 -15.38 24.64
N ASN A 446 30.91 -15.18 23.48
CA ASN A 446 29.99 -14.06 23.25
C ASN A 446 28.54 -14.49 22.94
N GLY A 447 28.27 -15.80 22.81
CA GLY A 447 26.99 -16.33 22.35
C GLY A 447 26.97 -16.65 20.86
N ARG A 448 25.84 -17.19 20.38
CA ARG A 448 25.68 -17.63 18.98
C ARG A 448 25.46 -16.48 18.00
N GLU A 449 24.96 -15.34 18.45
CA GLU A 449 24.74 -14.16 17.62
C GLU A 449 25.92 -13.19 17.80
N LEU A 450 26.64 -12.94 16.71
CA LEU A 450 27.86 -12.15 16.69
C LEU A 450 27.68 -10.92 15.81
N ASP A 451 28.40 -9.86 16.15
CA ASP A 451 28.54 -8.70 15.29
C ASP A 451 29.52 -8.99 14.13
N ALA A 452 29.11 -8.68 12.89
CA ALA A 452 29.87 -9.09 11.71
C ALA A 452 31.23 -8.38 11.58
N GLU A 453 31.31 -7.13 12.04
CA GLU A 453 32.54 -6.34 12.08
C GLU A 453 33.49 -6.83 13.19
N MET A 454 32.94 -7.19 14.36
CA MET A 454 33.72 -7.80 15.44
C MET A 454 34.32 -9.14 15.02
N LEU A 455 33.53 -10.01 14.39
CA LEU A 455 34.03 -11.30 13.90
C LEU A 455 35.15 -11.13 12.87
N ALA A 456 35.06 -10.13 11.99
CA ALA A 456 36.10 -9.87 10.99
C ALA A 456 37.45 -9.59 11.65
N LYS A 457 37.44 -8.79 12.72
CA LYS A 457 38.63 -8.43 13.50
C LYS A 457 39.22 -9.61 14.27
N GLU A 458 38.38 -10.53 14.73
CA GLU A 458 38.82 -11.78 15.38
C GLU A 458 39.47 -12.75 14.38
N ILE A 459 39.02 -12.75 13.12
CA ILE A 459 39.67 -13.52 12.05
C ILE A 459 41.04 -12.89 11.71
N ASN A 460 41.07 -11.57 11.54
CA ASN A 460 42.31 -10.82 11.36
C ASN A 460 42.10 -9.37 11.81
N PRO A 461 42.95 -8.80 12.68
CA PRO A 461 42.78 -7.42 13.17
C PRO A 461 42.76 -6.35 12.07
N LYS A 462 43.21 -6.67 10.85
CA LYS A 462 43.19 -5.76 9.69
C LYS A 462 41.95 -5.92 8.80
N PHE A 463 41.08 -6.88 9.07
CA PHE A 463 39.87 -7.09 8.29
C PHE A 463 38.71 -6.27 8.86
N ASP A 464 37.78 -5.95 7.96
CA ASP A 464 36.47 -5.40 8.25
C ASP A 464 35.39 -6.33 7.67
N GLU A 465 34.13 -6.06 8.00
CA GLU A 465 32.99 -6.84 7.50
C GLU A 465 32.99 -6.96 5.97
N LYS A 466 33.31 -5.86 5.26
CA LYS A 466 33.32 -5.82 3.79
C LYS A 466 34.39 -6.74 3.20
N THR A 467 35.57 -6.78 3.80
CA THR A 467 36.67 -7.66 3.39
C THR A 467 36.32 -9.13 3.65
N CYS A 468 35.61 -9.43 4.74
CA CYS A 468 35.17 -10.79 5.07
C CYS A 468 33.88 -11.22 4.37
N GLN A 469 33.22 -10.34 3.62
CA GLN A 469 31.89 -10.59 3.06
C GLN A 469 31.85 -11.84 2.17
N SER A 470 32.85 -12.05 1.31
CA SER A 470 32.93 -13.25 0.48
C SER A 470 33.05 -14.53 1.30
N LEU A 471 33.81 -14.50 2.41
CA LEU A 471 33.93 -15.62 3.35
C LEU A 471 32.60 -15.86 4.06
N TYR A 472 31.92 -14.81 4.55
CA TYR A 472 30.61 -14.95 5.20
C TYR A 472 29.58 -15.56 4.25
N PHE A 473 29.59 -15.18 2.99
CA PHE A 473 28.74 -15.76 1.96
C PHE A 473 29.08 -17.23 1.65
N GLU A 474 30.36 -17.59 1.62
CA GLU A 474 30.76 -18.99 1.50
C GLU A 474 30.26 -19.81 2.70
N LEU A 475 30.41 -19.29 3.92
CA LEU A 475 29.93 -19.92 5.15
C LEU A 475 28.40 -20.08 5.18
N VAL A 476 27.65 -19.08 4.71
CA VAL A 476 26.20 -19.16 4.49
C VAL A 476 25.87 -20.27 3.49
N SER A 477 26.55 -20.29 2.34
CA SER A 477 26.27 -21.27 1.29
C SER A 477 26.48 -22.72 1.72
N LYS A 478 27.46 -22.94 2.61
CA LYS A 478 27.76 -24.25 3.22
C LYS A 478 26.95 -24.53 4.50
N GLY A 479 26.05 -23.63 4.91
CA GLY A 479 25.17 -23.82 6.07
C GLY A 479 25.87 -23.73 7.43
N PHE A 480 27.00 -23.03 7.52
CA PHE A 480 27.71 -22.80 8.79
C PHE A 480 27.12 -21.65 9.60
N VAL A 481 26.61 -20.61 8.94
CA VAL A 481 26.08 -19.41 9.60
C VAL A 481 24.84 -18.88 8.89
N ASP A 482 24.02 -18.11 9.61
CA ASP A 482 23.08 -17.18 8.99
C ASP A 482 23.67 -15.78 9.05
N TYR A 483 23.62 -15.04 7.94
CA TYR A 483 24.17 -13.68 7.87
C TYR A 483 23.06 -12.67 7.55
N ASP A 484 22.71 -11.86 8.54
CA ASP A 484 21.80 -10.73 8.39
C ASP A 484 22.62 -9.47 8.03
N ILE A 485 22.66 -9.19 6.74
CA ILE A 485 23.37 -8.04 6.16
C ILE A 485 22.75 -6.72 6.63
N GLU A 486 21.43 -6.68 6.85
CA GLU A 486 20.74 -5.43 7.19
C GLU A 486 21.03 -5.01 8.64
N ASN A 487 21.14 -5.99 9.54
CA ASN A 487 21.44 -5.75 10.95
C ASN A 487 22.92 -5.95 11.32
N HIS A 488 23.78 -6.29 10.35
CA HIS A 488 25.21 -6.59 10.54
C HIS A 488 25.46 -7.70 11.59
N LYS A 489 24.64 -8.75 11.58
CA LYS A 489 24.70 -9.88 12.54
C LYS A 489 24.92 -11.22 11.87
N ILE A 490 25.73 -12.06 12.51
CA ILE A 490 26.00 -13.44 12.09
C ILE A 490 25.56 -14.39 13.19
N TYR A 491 24.69 -15.34 12.86
CA TYR A 491 24.29 -16.42 13.76
C TYR A 491 25.07 -17.70 13.46
N VAL A 492 25.78 -18.21 14.45
CA VAL A 492 26.67 -19.38 14.34
C VAL A 492 25.90 -20.69 14.57
N LYS A 493 25.87 -21.57 13.57
CA LYS A 493 25.13 -22.85 13.64
C LYS A 493 25.96 -23.97 14.26
N ASP A 494 25.28 -25.02 14.71
CA ASP A 494 25.91 -26.20 15.32
C ASP A 494 26.91 -26.91 14.39
N LYS A 495 26.73 -26.80 13.06
CA LYS A 495 27.66 -27.32 12.07
C LYS A 495 29.09 -26.78 12.25
N VAL A 496 29.24 -25.53 12.70
CA VAL A 496 30.55 -24.93 13.01
C VAL A 496 31.26 -25.70 14.12
N PHE A 497 30.52 -26.00 15.19
CA PHE A 497 31.04 -26.72 16.36
C PHE A 497 31.40 -28.14 15.97
N HIS A 498 30.52 -28.83 15.23
CA HIS A 498 30.79 -30.17 14.71
C HIS A 498 32.07 -30.22 13.88
N TYR A 499 32.25 -29.33 12.90
CA TYR A 499 33.47 -29.29 12.08
C TYR A 499 34.72 -28.96 12.88
N ALA A 500 34.64 -27.98 13.79
CA ALA A 500 35.78 -27.58 14.60
C ALA A 500 36.21 -28.71 15.56
N ASP A 501 35.27 -29.44 16.16
CA ASP A 501 35.55 -30.56 17.06
C ASP A 501 36.00 -31.83 16.30
N ALA A 502 35.38 -32.14 15.16
CA ALA A 502 35.78 -33.26 14.30
C ALA A 502 37.22 -33.09 13.78
N SER A 503 37.62 -31.87 13.41
CA SER A 503 39.01 -31.56 13.02
C SER A 503 40.05 -31.84 14.11
N GLN A 504 39.61 -31.77 15.37
CA GLN A 504 40.42 -32.05 16.56
C GLN A 504 40.25 -33.48 17.07
N LYS A 505 39.51 -34.33 16.34
CA LYS A 505 39.15 -35.70 16.73
C LYS A 505 38.39 -35.78 18.07
N LYS A 506 37.60 -34.74 18.38
CA LYS A 506 36.77 -34.63 19.59
C LYS A 506 35.31 -35.03 19.39
N SER A 507 34.87 -35.20 18.14
CA SER A 507 33.51 -35.57 17.78
C SER A 507 33.52 -36.67 16.70
N ASP A 508 32.54 -37.57 16.75
CA ASP A 508 32.30 -38.55 15.70
C ASP A 508 31.66 -37.88 14.49
N PHE A 509 32.09 -38.26 13.29
CA PHE A 509 31.58 -37.72 12.03
C PHE A 509 31.36 -38.81 10.99
N ASP A 510 30.61 -38.46 9.94
CA ASP A 510 30.42 -39.27 8.75
C ASP A 510 30.88 -38.50 7.49
N ASN A 511 30.94 -39.19 6.36
CA ASN A 511 31.17 -38.59 5.04
C ASN A 511 29.98 -38.90 4.13
N ILE A 512 28.76 -38.68 4.63
CA ILE A 512 27.53 -38.96 3.89
C ILE A 512 27.05 -37.68 3.19
N GLU A 513 27.33 -37.62 1.90
CA GLU A 513 26.76 -36.67 0.96
C GLU A 513 26.18 -37.43 -0.25
N ILE A 514 24.96 -37.11 -0.64
CA ILE A 514 24.31 -37.68 -1.82
C ILE A 514 24.12 -36.57 -2.85
N GLU A 515 24.61 -36.80 -4.06
CA GLU A 515 24.43 -35.89 -5.19
C GLU A 515 23.35 -36.42 -6.14
N SER A 516 22.42 -35.55 -6.51
CA SER A 516 21.43 -35.79 -7.57
C SER A 516 21.68 -34.85 -8.74
N GLU A 517 21.66 -35.38 -9.96
CA GLU A 517 21.71 -34.59 -11.19
C GLU A 517 20.62 -35.08 -12.14
N PHE A 518 19.52 -34.34 -12.25
CA PHE A 518 18.38 -34.74 -13.08
C PHE A 518 17.63 -33.56 -13.71
N ASP A 519 16.99 -33.81 -14.84
CA ASP A 519 16.37 -32.77 -15.69
C ASP A 519 14.94 -32.39 -15.25
N LYS A 520 14.29 -33.21 -14.41
CA LYS A 520 12.88 -33.02 -14.00
C LYS A 520 12.73 -32.67 -12.52
N SER A 521 12.92 -33.65 -11.62
CA SER A 521 12.90 -33.45 -10.17
C SER A 521 14.10 -34.21 -9.61
N ASN A 522 14.83 -33.61 -8.68
CA ASN A 522 16.03 -34.25 -8.12
C ASN A 522 15.68 -35.25 -7.02
N ALA A 523 14.55 -35.04 -6.34
CA ALA A 523 14.08 -35.94 -5.29
C ALA A 523 12.59 -35.73 -4.99
N ILE A 524 11.92 -36.82 -4.63
CA ILE A 524 10.55 -36.82 -4.12
C ILE A 524 10.57 -37.35 -2.69
N MET A 525 10.09 -36.55 -1.74
CA MET A 525 9.88 -37.00 -0.37
C MET A 525 8.43 -37.41 -0.19
N ASP A 526 8.19 -38.69 0.09
CA ASP A 526 6.85 -39.25 0.30
C ASP A 526 6.49 -39.21 1.80
N LEU A 527 5.36 -38.56 2.10
CA LEU A 527 4.83 -38.26 3.43
C LEU A 527 3.86 -39.33 3.98
N LYS A 528 3.59 -40.42 3.25
CA LYS A 528 2.66 -41.47 3.72
C LYS A 528 3.17 -42.22 4.95
N ASP A 529 2.23 -42.64 5.80
CA ASP A 529 2.53 -43.50 6.96
C ASP A 529 3.16 -44.82 6.46
N PRO A 530 4.32 -45.21 7.00
CA PRO A 530 5.02 -46.46 6.68
C PRO A 530 4.16 -47.71 6.87
N LYS A 531 3.10 -47.65 7.68
CA LYS A 531 2.15 -48.75 7.89
C LYS A 531 1.16 -48.96 6.73
N GLU A 532 1.00 -47.98 5.86
CA GLU A 532 0.20 -48.08 4.63
C GLU A 532 1.06 -48.49 3.42
N ARG A 533 2.37 -48.71 3.63
CA ARG A 533 3.29 -49.27 2.65
C ARG A 533 3.58 -50.73 2.98
N ASP A 534 3.69 -51.56 1.95
CA ASP A 534 4.27 -52.90 2.11
C ASP A 534 5.65 -52.75 2.77
N VAL A 535 5.77 -53.35 3.95
CA VAL A 535 6.92 -53.51 4.86
C VAL A 535 8.25 -52.84 4.43
N ASN A 536 8.67 -51.83 5.22
CA ASN A 536 9.96 -51.08 5.21
C ASN A 536 10.00 -49.79 4.37
N SER A 537 9.47 -48.68 4.90
CA SER A 537 9.98 -47.34 4.54
C SER A 537 9.39 -46.24 5.43
N ARG A 538 10.15 -45.74 6.41
CA ARG A 538 9.84 -44.49 7.13
C ARG A 538 10.41 -43.31 6.34
N GLY A 539 9.53 -42.50 5.74
CA GLY A 539 9.85 -41.15 5.23
C GLY A 539 10.92 -41.05 4.17
N GLU A 540 11.10 -42.04 3.30
CA GLU A 540 12.17 -42.10 2.31
C GLU A 540 12.17 -40.93 1.29
N ILE A 541 13.37 -40.49 0.91
CA ILE A 541 13.58 -39.85 -0.39
C ILE A 541 13.45 -40.94 -1.46
N VAL A 542 12.28 -41.04 -2.07
CA VAL A 542 11.98 -42.03 -3.10
C VAL A 542 12.39 -41.43 -4.44
N GLY A 543 13.41 -42.02 -5.07
CA GLY A 543 13.90 -41.58 -6.38
C GLY A 543 14.84 -40.36 -6.31
N VAL A 544 16.05 -40.58 -5.79
CA VAL A 544 17.19 -39.76 -6.20
C VAL A 544 17.59 -40.23 -7.59
N GLU A 545 17.12 -39.55 -8.63
CA GLU A 545 17.53 -39.85 -9.99
C GLU A 545 18.94 -39.27 -10.20
N SER A 546 19.93 -40.14 -10.45
CA SER A 546 21.32 -39.77 -10.77
C SER A 546 21.79 -40.51 -12.02
N LYS A 547 22.77 -39.96 -12.73
CA LYS A 547 23.46 -40.67 -13.85
C LYS A 547 24.22 -41.92 -13.38
N THR A 548 24.39 -42.11 -12.07
CA THR A 548 25.05 -43.26 -11.42
C THR A 548 24.05 -43.99 -10.53
N ALA A 549 23.09 -44.67 -11.16
CA ALA A 549 22.11 -45.47 -10.45
C ALA A 549 22.77 -46.63 -9.70
N SER A 550 22.73 -46.59 -8.37
CA SER A 550 23.02 -47.73 -7.49
C SER A 550 22.41 -47.50 -6.10
N CYS A 551 21.21 -48.08 -5.92
CA CYS A 551 20.60 -48.58 -4.68
C CYS A 551 20.52 -47.62 -3.46
N LEU A 552 19.31 -47.07 -3.26
CA LEU A 552 18.87 -46.39 -2.02
C LEU A 552 18.24 -47.36 -1.00
N GLU A 553 18.65 -48.63 -0.96
CA GLU A 553 17.95 -49.65 -0.16
C GLU A 553 18.51 -49.92 1.25
N THR A 554 19.61 -49.30 1.74
CA THR A 554 20.20 -49.86 2.99
C THR A 554 20.99 -48.98 3.97
N ASN A 555 21.21 -47.68 3.74
CA ASN A 555 22.16 -46.92 4.60
C ASN A 555 21.58 -45.89 5.56
N TRP A 556 20.25 -45.84 5.73
CA TRP A 556 19.61 -44.99 6.75
C TRP A 556 18.99 -45.88 7.83
N LYS A 557 19.83 -46.44 8.71
CA LYS A 557 19.42 -47.10 9.96
C LYS A 557 20.03 -46.40 11.16
#